data_AF-A0A8U0W8P7-F1
#
_entry.id   AF-A0A8U0W8P7-F1
#
_cell.length_a   1.000
_cell.length_b   1.000
_cell.length_c   1.000
_cell.angle_alpha   90.00
_cell.angle_beta   90.00
_cell.angle_gamma   90.00
#
_symmetry.space_group_name_H-M   'P 1'
#
loop_
_entity.id
_entity.type
_entity.pdbx_description
1 polymer ?
#
loop_
_entity_poly.entity_id
_entity_poly.type
_entity_poly.pdbx_seq_one_letter_code
_entity_poly.pdbx_strand_id
1 'polypeptide(L)'
;MSDSTLYHHYKTLMPKASLASLWLAFNIALLLQEPSKHIATVQAATAGGSMLGDVNISAILDSFSVSYDKRVRPNYGGKSNNLL
;
A
#
# COMPACT_ATOMS: atom_id res chain seq x y z
N MET A 1 48.41 9.49 -28.08
CA MET A 1 47.01 8.98 -28.09
C MET A 1 46.10 10.12 -28.48
N SER A 2 45.43 10.04 -29.63
CA SER A 2 44.59 11.13 -30.16
C SER A 2 43.19 11.12 -29.54
N ASP A 3 42.63 12.30 -29.26
CA ASP A 3 41.32 12.49 -28.61
C ASP A 3 40.17 11.70 -29.28
N SER A 4 40.29 11.40 -30.57
CA SER A 4 39.34 10.59 -31.33
C SER A 4 39.15 9.16 -30.77
N THR A 5 40.18 8.53 -30.22
CA THR A 5 40.08 7.15 -29.69
C THR A 5 39.37 7.10 -28.34
N LEU A 6 39.56 8.13 -27.50
CA LEU A 6 38.74 8.32 -26.29
C LEU A 6 37.27 8.53 -26.65
N TYR A 7 37.00 9.21 -27.77
CA TYR A 7 35.65 9.48 -28.22
C TYR A 7 34.86 8.23 -28.61
N HIS A 8 35.51 7.30 -29.31
CA HIS A 8 34.91 6.01 -29.65
C HIS A 8 34.74 5.09 -28.44
N HIS A 9 35.62 5.21 -27.44
CA HIS A 9 35.59 4.39 -26.23
C HIS A 9 34.44 4.77 -25.28
N TYR A 10 34.14 6.06 -25.10
CA TYR A 10 33.00 6.45 -24.26
C TYR A 10 31.65 6.14 -24.96
N LYS A 11 31.59 6.24 -26.29
CA LYS A 11 30.35 6.05 -27.06
C LYS A 11 29.89 4.58 -27.08
N THR A 12 30.82 3.65 -26.90
CA THR A 12 30.54 2.23 -26.71
C THR A 12 30.11 1.89 -25.28
N LEU A 13 30.35 2.79 -24.31
CA LEU A 13 29.98 2.59 -22.91
C LEU A 13 28.55 3.05 -22.58
N MET A 14 27.87 3.74 -23.50
CA MET A 14 26.48 4.16 -23.31
C MET A 14 25.54 3.13 -23.95
N PRO A 15 24.88 2.26 -23.15
CA PRO A 15 23.81 1.42 -23.68
C PRO A 15 22.73 2.35 -24.25
N LYS A 16 22.43 2.19 -25.54
CA LYS A 16 21.27 2.83 -26.18
C LYS A 16 20.01 2.19 -25.60
N ALA A 17 19.66 2.57 -24.38
CA ALA A 17 18.44 2.13 -23.75
C ALA A 17 17.29 2.77 -24.54
N SER A 18 16.50 1.93 -25.21
CA SER A 18 15.23 2.37 -25.77
C SER A 18 14.35 2.90 -24.64
N LEU A 19 13.56 3.92 -24.94
CA LEU A 19 12.57 4.45 -24.01
C LEU A 19 11.61 3.34 -23.54
N ALA A 20 11.33 2.36 -24.41
CA ALA A 20 10.57 1.15 -24.07
C ALA A 20 11.27 0.29 -23.01
N SER A 21 12.60 0.10 -23.11
CA SER A 21 13.37 -0.63 -22.10
C SER A 21 13.48 0.11 -20.77
N LEU A 22 13.59 1.44 -20.80
CA LEU A 22 13.53 2.26 -19.58
C LEU A 22 12.16 2.20 -18.92
N TRP A 23 11.09 2.29 -19.72
CA TRP A 23 9.72 2.16 -19.25
C TRP A 23 9.46 0.77 -18.65
N LEU A 24 9.90 -0.29 -19.32
CA LEU A 24 9.77 -1.65 -18.80
C LEU A 24 10.56 -1.82 -17.50
N ALA A 25 11.82 -1.39 -17.46
CA ALA A 25 12.65 -1.47 -16.25
C ALA A 25 12.03 -0.71 -15.07
N PHE A 26 11.42 0.45 -15.33
CA PHE A 26 10.70 1.23 -14.32
C PHE A 26 9.47 0.51 -13.77
N ASN A 27 8.65 -0.10 -14.64
CA ASN A 27 7.48 -0.87 -14.20
C ASN A 27 7.89 -2.14 -13.42
N ILE A 28 8.96 -2.82 -13.84
CA ILE A 28 9.51 -3.96 -13.10
C ILE A 28 10.04 -3.50 -11.74
N ALA A 29 10.75 -2.36 -11.66
CA ALA A 29 11.21 -1.81 -10.39
C ALA A 29 10.06 -1.45 -9.44
N LEU A 30 8.95 -0.91 -9.97
CA LEU A 30 7.74 -0.66 -9.18
C LEU A 30 7.08 -1.96 -8.69
N LEU A 31 7.02 -2.99 -9.53
CA LEU A 31 6.45 -4.29 -9.15
C LEU A 31 7.29 -5.03 -8.10
N LEU A 32 8.62 -4.88 -8.17
CA LEU A 32 9.57 -5.52 -7.25
C LEU A 32 9.85 -4.69 -6.00
N GLN A 33 9.23 -3.51 -5.88
CA GLN A 33 9.37 -2.70 -4.69
C GLN A 33 8.66 -3.41 -3.54
N GLU A 34 9.41 -4.22 -2.79
CA GLU A 34 8.96 -4.72 -1.50
C GLU A 34 8.57 -3.52 -0.64
N PRO A 35 7.39 -3.53 -0.01
CA PRO A 35 6.95 -2.41 0.80
C PRO A 35 8.00 -2.19 1.89
N SER A 36 8.68 -1.04 1.83
CA SER A 36 9.63 -0.61 2.85
C SER A 36 8.95 -0.79 4.21
N LYS A 37 9.48 -1.74 4.98
CA LYS A 37 9.00 -2.11 6.31
C LYS A 37 9.34 -0.96 7.26
N HIS A 38 8.63 0.14 7.13
CA HIS A 38 8.63 1.19 8.13
C HIS A 38 7.81 0.64 9.29
N ILE A 39 8.46 -0.10 10.18
CA ILE A 39 7.84 -0.62 11.40
C ILE A 39 7.62 0.57 12.32
N ALA A 40 6.51 1.27 12.12
CA ALA A 40 5.90 2.08 13.15
C ALA A 40 5.31 1.10 14.16
N THR A 41 6.02 0.84 15.26
CA THR A 41 5.47 0.07 16.39
C THR A 41 4.39 0.91 17.05
N VAL A 42 3.13 0.69 16.64
CA VAL A 42 1.94 1.14 17.36
C VAL A 42 1.37 -0.09 18.07
N GLN A 43 1.33 -0.04 19.39
CA GLN A 43 0.68 -1.05 20.24
C GLN A 43 -0.84 -0.99 20.00
N ALA A 44 -1.32 -1.75 19.01
CA ALA A 44 -2.74 -1.87 18.73
C ALA A 44 -3.35 -3.00 19.56
N ALA A 45 -3.68 -2.69 20.82
CA ALA A 45 -4.67 -3.47 21.56
C ALA A 45 -6.08 -2.99 21.16
N THR A 46 -6.50 -3.27 19.91
CA THR A 46 -7.87 -3.00 19.46
C THR A 46 -8.33 -4.10 18.52
N ALA A 47 -9.47 -4.72 18.85
CA ALA A 47 -10.17 -5.66 17.99
C ALA A 47 -10.50 -5.02 16.63
N GLY A 48 -9.94 -5.57 15.55
CA GLY A 48 -10.23 -5.16 14.17
C GLY A 48 -8.99 -4.69 13.39
N GLY A 49 -8.23 -5.64 12.83
CA GLY A 49 -7.28 -5.36 11.74
C GLY A 49 -8.03 -4.81 10.52
N SER A 50 -7.46 -4.03 9.60
CA SER A 50 -6.10 -3.94 9.10
C SER A 50 -5.85 -2.50 8.63
N MET A 51 -4.78 -1.86 9.10
CA MET A 51 -4.46 -0.47 8.72
C MET A 51 -3.57 -0.38 7.47
N LEU A 52 -3.21 -1.50 6.82
CA LEU A 52 -2.26 -1.54 5.71
C LEU A 52 -2.58 -2.68 4.72
N GLY A 53 -3.28 -2.33 3.63
CA GLY A 53 -3.24 -3.05 2.34
C GLY A 53 -4.08 -4.33 2.21
N ASP A 54 -3.97 -5.26 3.14
CA ASP A 54 -4.68 -6.55 3.05
C ASP A 54 -5.79 -6.59 4.10
N VAL A 55 -6.99 -6.27 3.63
CA VAL A 55 -8.20 -6.39 4.43
C VAL A 55 -8.68 -7.83 4.34
N ASN A 56 -8.50 -8.59 5.41
CA ASN A 56 -9.06 -9.92 5.50
C ASN A 56 -10.58 -9.83 5.72
N ILE A 57 -11.35 -9.99 4.65
CA ILE A 57 -12.82 -9.93 4.66
C ILE A 57 -13.42 -10.95 5.63
N SER A 58 -12.83 -12.14 5.79
CA SER A 58 -13.32 -13.15 6.74
C SER A 58 -13.17 -12.70 8.19
N ALA A 59 -12.06 -12.04 8.54
CA ALA A 59 -11.85 -11.50 9.88
C ALA A 59 -12.84 -10.36 10.21
N ILE A 60 -13.19 -9.55 9.21
CA ILE A 60 -14.21 -8.51 9.33
C ILE A 60 -15.60 -9.12 9.56
N LEU A 61 -15.97 -10.11 8.75
CA LEU A 61 -17.28 -10.76 8.86
C LEU A 61 -17.43 -11.50 10.20
N ASP A 62 -16.36 -12.14 10.68
CA ASP A 62 -16.32 -12.77 12.00
C ASP A 62 -16.50 -11.72 13.12
N SER A 63 -15.81 -10.59 13.02
CA SER A 63 -15.92 -9.48 13.99
C SER A 63 -17.34 -8.90 14.04
N PHE A 64 -17.99 -8.72 12.88
CA PHE A 64 -19.38 -8.28 12.81
C PHE A 64 -20.33 -9.36 13.34
N SER A 65 -20.13 -10.62 12.99
CA SER A 65 -20.98 -11.73 13.45
C SER A 65 -20.99 -11.88 14.97
N VAL A 66 -19.83 -11.77 15.62
CA VAL A 66 -19.70 -11.91 17.08
C VAL A 66 -20.28 -10.69 17.81
N SER A 67 -20.06 -9.48 17.28
CA SER A 67 -20.42 -8.24 17.99
C SER A 67 -21.84 -7.75 17.68
N TYR A 68 -22.50 -8.31 16.66
CA TYR A 68 -23.83 -7.89 16.23
C TYR A 68 -24.94 -8.57 17.01
N ASP A 69 -25.62 -7.84 17.88
CA ASP A 69 -26.92 -8.27 18.40
C ASP A 69 -28.03 -7.87 17.43
N LYS A 70 -28.55 -8.87 16.71
CA LYS A 70 -29.66 -8.69 15.76
C LYS A 70 -30.95 -8.15 16.37
N ARG A 71 -31.12 -8.20 17.70
CA ARG A 71 -32.33 -7.76 18.39
C ARG A 71 -32.33 -6.26 18.67
N VAL A 72 -31.15 -5.63 18.64
CA VAL A 72 -30.99 -4.22 18.95
C VAL A 72 -31.00 -3.43 17.65
N ARG A 73 -32.07 -2.65 17.45
CA ARG A 73 -32.12 -1.69 16.34
C ARG A 73 -31.00 -0.64 16.50
N PRO A 74 -30.36 -0.20 15.40
CA PRO A 74 -29.48 0.95 15.44
C PRO A 74 -30.16 2.16 16.09
N ASN A 75 -29.40 2.95 16.84
CA ASN A 75 -29.90 4.11 17.59
C ASN A 75 -30.98 3.78 18.64
N TYR A 76 -30.84 2.64 19.33
CA TYR A 76 -31.72 2.29 20.44
C TYR A 76 -31.74 3.40 21.50
N GLY A 77 -32.92 3.91 21.82
CA GLY A 77 -33.13 5.01 22.78
C GLY A 77 -33.28 6.40 22.15
N GLY A 78 -32.71 6.66 20.97
CA GLY A 78 -32.72 7.99 20.35
C GLY A 78 -32.04 9.07 21.21
N LYS A 79 -31.55 10.15 20.59
CA LYS A 79 -31.10 11.31 21.38
C LYS A 79 -32.35 12.03 21.87
N SER A 80 -32.59 12.09 23.18
CA SER A 80 -33.66 12.94 23.73
C SER A 80 -33.23 14.39 23.66
N ASN A 81 -33.46 15.05 22.53
CA ASN A 81 -33.46 16.51 22.46
C ASN A 81 -34.69 17.02 23.21
N ASN A 82 -34.59 17.07 24.55
CA ASN A 82 -35.52 17.81 25.39
C ASN A 82 -35.40 19.30 25.03
N LEU A 83 -36.16 19.73 24.03
CA LEU A 83 -36.55 21.11 23.79
C LEU A 83 -37.98 21.24 24.31
N LEU A 84 -38.12 21.28 25.63
CA LEU A 84 -39.30 21.73 26.37
C LEU A 84 -38.83 22.78 27.36
#